data_AF-A0A7Z9Y2J9-F1
#
_entry.id   AF-A0A7Z9Y2J9-F1
#
_cell.length_a   1.000
_cell.length_b   1.000
_cell.length_c   1.000
_cell.angle_alpha   90.00
_cell.angle_beta   90.00
_cell.angle_gamma   90.00
#
_symmetry.space_group_name_H-M   'P 1'
#
loop_
_entity.id
_entity.type
_entity.pdbx_description
1 polymer ?
#
loop_
_entity_poly.entity_id
_entity_poly.type
_entity_poly.pdbx_seq_one_letter_code
_entity_poly.pdbx_strand_id
1 'polypeptide(L)'
;MAQRPRPKPKASMLKRPTADTKFIIDYDWWDKSDLDLKTYLLTRLPIDEDVPAEADTDEVDLVDSETGEVYRVDGFQYIVQTYFSQLPEDFATRTSLVDAVFCVLLANANIPMTAQEIADRVHRPVNTILKTVGGPKIYQGIRPILDE
;
A
#
# COMPACT_ATOMS: atom_id res chain seq x y z
N MET A 1 31.41 1.43 41.00
CA MET A 1 30.96 1.70 39.61
C MET A 1 30.34 0.42 39.06
N ALA A 2 29.01 0.30 39.06
CA ALA A 2 28.32 -0.93 38.62
C ALA A 2 27.96 -0.82 37.13
N GLN A 3 28.68 -1.56 36.29
CA GLN A 3 28.33 -1.70 34.88
C GLN A 3 27.15 -2.68 34.77
N ARG A 4 25.94 -2.14 34.59
CA ARG A 4 24.77 -2.95 34.25
C ARG A 4 24.94 -3.43 32.80
N PRO A 5 24.97 -4.74 32.52
CA PRO A 5 25.06 -5.22 31.14
C PRO A 5 23.81 -4.77 30.38
N ARG A 6 23.99 -4.06 29.27
CA ARG A 6 22.89 -3.69 28.38
C ARG A 6 22.25 -4.98 27.85
N PRO A 7 20.92 -5.13 27.90
CA PRO A 7 20.25 -6.29 27.31
C PRO A 7 20.58 -6.29 25.81
N LYS A 8 21.29 -7.32 25.35
CA LYS A 8 21.49 -7.55 23.92
C LYS A 8 20.12 -7.94 23.36
N PRO A 9 19.52 -7.18 22.43
CA PRO A 9 18.28 -7.60 21.81
C PRO A 9 18.56 -8.95 21.14
N LYS A 10 17.74 -9.95 21.47
CA LYS A 10 17.75 -11.21 20.73
C LYS A 10 17.40 -10.85 19.29
N ALA A 11 18.38 -10.95 18.39
CA ALA A 11 18.13 -10.89 16.97
C ALA A 11 17.26 -12.10 16.65
N SER A 12 15.95 -11.96 16.81
CA SER A 12 15.01 -12.82 16.10
C SER A 12 15.46 -12.83 14.65
N MET A 13 15.44 -14.00 14.03
CA MET A 13 15.78 -14.24 12.63
C MET A 13 14.83 -13.45 11.71
N LEU A 14 14.86 -12.12 11.76
CA LEU A 14 14.24 -11.28 10.74
C LEU A 14 15.07 -11.51 9.48
N LYS A 15 14.63 -12.46 8.65
CA LYS A 15 15.05 -12.57 7.26
C LYS A 15 14.94 -11.16 6.69
N ARG A 16 16.09 -10.56 6.37
CA ARG A 16 16.12 -9.18 5.88
C ARG A 16 15.48 -9.17 4.50
N PRO A 17 14.48 -8.31 4.24
CA PRO A 17 13.96 -8.14 2.90
C PRO A 17 15.08 -7.81 1.91
N THR A 18 15.05 -8.49 0.78
CA THR A 18 15.97 -8.32 -0.37
C THR A 18 15.22 -7.69 -1.53
N ALA A 19 15.92 -7.34 -2.62
CA ALA A 19 15.30 -6.78 -3.82
C ALA A 19 14.18 -7.68 -4.41
N ASP A 20 14.30 -8.99 -4.21
CA ASP A 20 13.34 -10.01 -4.68
C ASP A 20 12.21 -10.28 -3.68
N THR A 21 12.28 -9.71 -2.47
CA THR A 21 11.21 -9.86 -1.47
C THR A 21 9.96 -9.17 -1.96
N LYS A 22 8.85 -9.92 -1.93
CA LYS A 22 7.54 -9.42 -2.32
C LYS A 22 6.88 -8.67 -1.17
N PHE A 23 6.10 -7.66 -1.50
CA PHE A 23 5.33 -6.85 -0.57
C PHE A 23 3.84 -6.91 -0.92
N ILE A 24 3.03 -6.84 0.12
CA ILE A 24 1.57 -6.74 0.06
C ILE A 24 1.07 -5.75 1.10
N ILE A 25 -0.17 -5.31 0.91
CA ILE A 25 -0.96 -4.60 1.91
C ILE A 25 -1.72 -5.64 2.73
N ASP A 26 -1.43 -5.66 4.02
CA ASP A 26 -2.12 -6.45 5.04
C ASP A 26 -3.38 -5.69 5.46
N TYR A 27 -4.55 -6.10 4.97
CA TYR A 27 -5.82 -5.48 5.34
C TYR A 27 -6.23 -5.75 6.79
N ASP A 28 -5.78 -6.86 7.39
CA ASP A 28 -6.02 -7.16 8.81
C ASP A 28 -5.24 -6.19 9.72
N TRP A 29 -4.11 -5.64 9.26
CA TRP A 29 -3.45 -4.53 9.94
C TRP A 29 -4.33 -3.28 10.01
N TRP A 30 -5.12 -2.99 8.98
CA TRP A 30 -6.04 -1.85 8.97
C TRP A 30 -7.22 -2.05 9.92
N ASP A 31 -7.80 -3.25 9.95
CA ASP A 31 -8.87 -3.61 10.90
C ASP A 31 -8.44 -3.43 12.38
N LYS A 32 -7.16 -3.71 12.65
CA LYS A 32 -6.56 -3.56 13.99
C LYS A 32 -6.03 -2.15 14.28
N SER A 33 -5.99 -1.29 13.29
CA SER A 33 -5.50 0.09 13.41
C SER A 33 -6.68 1.02 13.69
N ASP A 34 -6.46 2.12 14.42
CA ASP A 34 -7.46 3.19 14.59
C ASP A 34 -7.71 3.98 13.28
N LEU A 35 -7.05 3.60 12.18
CA LEU A 35 -7.17 4.23 10.87
C LEU A 35 -8.12 3.42 10.01
N ASP A 36 -9.24 4.03 9.61
CA ASP A 36 -10.11 3.48 8.59
C ASP A 36 -9.47 3.66 7.20
N LEU A 37 -9.30 2.55 6.47
CA LEU A 37 -8.63 2.51 5.16
C LEU A 37 -9.33 3.41 4.14
N LYS A 38 -10.66 3.40 4.14
CA LYS A 38 -11.50 4.18 3.23
C LYS A 38 -11.37 5.67 3.49
N THR A 39 -11.48 6.08 4.75
CA THR A 39 -11.23 7.46 5.20
C THR A 39 -9.82 7.91 4.86
N TYR A 40 -8.81 7.05 5.07
CA TYR A 40 -7.43 7.34 4.72
C TYR A 40 -7.25 7.60 3.20
N LEU A 41 -7.90 6.81 2.36
CA LEU A 41 -7.88 6.99 0.91
C LEU A 41 -8.58 8.30 0.49
N LEU A 42 -9.79 8.55 1.00
CA LEU A 42 -10.58 9.75 0.69
C LEU A 42 -9.87 11.05 1.10
N THR A 43 -9.12 11.03 2.21
CA THR A 43 -8.42 12.24 2.71
C THR A 43 -7.09 12.52 2.01
N ARG A 44 -6.45 11.50 1.42
CA ARG A 44 -5.11 11.61 0.84
C ARG A 44 -5.12 11.75 -0.68
N LEU A 45 -6.15 11.22 -1.33
CA LEU A 45 -6.34 11.35 -2.76
C LEU A 45 -7.11 12.65 -3.04
N PRO A 46 -6.63 13.55 -3.92
CA PRO A 46 -7.46 14.58 -4.51
C PRO A 46 -8.45 13.86 -5.41
N ILE A 47 -9.49 13.34 -4.80
CA ILE A 47 -10.57 12.71 -5.49
C ILE A 47 -11.30 13.87 -6.17
N ASP A 48 -11.22 13.91 -7.51
CA ASP A 48 -11.95 14.90 -8.30
C ASP A 48 -13.44 14.80 -7.94
N GLU A 49 -14.20 15.91 -8.06
CA GLU A 49 -15.62 16.01 -7.66
C GLU A 49 -16.53 14.93 -8.32
N ASP A 50 -16.00 14.19 -9.30
CA ASP A 50 -16.64 13.09 -10.03
C ASP A 50 -16.66 11.74 -9.28
N VAL A 51 -15.98 11.57 -8.14
CA VAL A 51 -16.26 10.41 -7.27
C VAL A 51 -17.36 10.78 -6.31
N PRO A 52 -18.46 10.02 -6.31
CA PRO A 52 -19.51 10.24 -5.35
C PRO A 52 -18.95 10.18 -3.93
N ALA A 53 -19.07 11.29 -3.20
CA ALA A 53 -18.87 11.33 -1.75
C ALA A 53 -19.85 10.41 -1.00
N GLU A 54 -20.86 9.88 -1.70
CA GLU A 54 -21.82 8.85 -1.28
C GLU A 54 -21.22 7.44 -1.23
N ALA A 55 -19.92 7.29 -1.45
CA ALA A 55 -19.19 6.05 -1.20
C ALA A 55 -19.27 5.59 0.27
N ASP A 56 -19.98 6.27 1.18
CA ASP A 56 -20.00 6.01 2.62
C ASP A 56 -20.68 4.69 3.00
N THR A 57 -21.66 4.16 2.26
CA THR A 57 -22.36 2.91 2.67
C THR A 57 -23.00 2.09 1.54
N ASP A 58 -23.17 2.61 0.33
CA ASP A 58 -23.93 1.90 -0.72
C ASP A 58 -23.00 1.21 -1.72
N GLU A 59 -23.33 -0.04 -2.05
CA GLU A 59 -22.69 -0.77 -3.13
C GLU A 59 -22.81 0.07 -4.42
N VAL A 60 -21.69 0.42 -5.05
CA VAL A 60 -21.68 1.22 -6.26
C VAL A 60 -21.60 0.32 -7.49
N ASP A 61 -22.37 0.66 -8.52
CA ASP A 61 -22.30 -0.02 -9.81
C ASP A 61 -21.07 0.49 -10.58
N LEU A 62 -20.00 -0.31 -10.57
CA LEU A 62 -18.81 -0.09 -11.36
C LEU A 62 -19.04 -0.63 -12.77
N VAL A 63 -19.03 0.26 -13.77
CA VAL A 63 -19.08 -0.12 -15.18
C VAL A 63 -17.66 -0.22 -15.72
N ASP A 64 -17.26 -1.40 -16.16
CA ASP A 64 -15.98 -1.58 -16.84
C ASP A 64 -16.03 -0.93 -18.23
N SER A 65 -15.18 0.06 -18.47
CA SER A 65 -15.19 0.87 -19.70
C SER A 65 -14.78 0.09 -20.96
N GLU A 66 -14.14 -1.07 -20.82
CA GLU A 66 -13.65 -1.88 -21.94
C GLU A 66 -14.67 -2.95 -22.35
N THR A 67 -15.36 -3.54 -21.39
CA THR A 67 -16.29 -4.68 -21.56
C THR A 67 -17.76 -4.27 -21.46
N GLY A 68 -18.06 -3.14 -20.81
CA GLY A 68 -19.42 -2.71 -20.51
C GLY A 68 -20.11 -3.54 -19.42
N GLU A 69 -19.37 -4.39 -18.71
CA GLU A 69 -19.89 -5.20 -17.62
C GLU A 69 -20.09 -4.34 -16.36
N VAL A 70 -21.22 -4.56 -15.67
CA VAL A 70 -21.57 -3.82 -14.45
C VAL A 70 -21.34 -4.71 -13.24
N TYR A 71 -20.45 -4.28 -12.35
CA TYR A 71 -20.09 -4.95 -11.11
C TYR A 71 -20.59 -4.15 -9.93
N ARG A 72 -21.35 -4.77 -9.03
CA ARG A 72 -21.70 -4.14 -7.76
C ARG A 72 -20.54 -4.31 -6.79
N VAL A 73 -19.86 -3.22 -6.49
CA VAL A 73 -18.64 -3.23 -5.69
C VAL A 73 -18.75 -2.22 -4.56
N ASP A 74 -18.06 -2.46 -3.46
CA ASP A 74 -17.96 -1.45 -2.39
C ASP A 74 -17.25 -0.19 -2.91
N GLY A 75 -17.57 0.97 -2.33
CA GLY A 75 -16.92 2.25 -2.66
C GLY A 75 -15.38 2.19 -2.61
N PHE A 76 -14.81 1.35 -1.75
CA PHE A 76 -13.37 1.06 -1.73
C PHE A 76 -12.86 0.43 -3.03
N GLN A 77 -13.53 -0.63 -3.50
CA GLN A 77 -13.16 -1.34 -4.72
C GLN A 77 -13.30 -0.45 -5.95
N TYR A 78 -14.33 0.40 -5.97
CA TYR A 78 -14.52 1.40 -7.01
C TYR A 78 -13.38 2.42 -7.05
N ILE A 79 -13.00 3.01 -5.91
CA ILE A 79 -11.88 3.96 -5.86
C ILE A 79 -10.59 3.27 -6.30
N VAL A 80 -10.33 2.04 -5.83
CA VAL A 80 -9.13 1.28 -6.23
C VAL A 80 -9.09 1.07 -7.74
N GLN A 81 -10.16 0.54 -8.35
CA GLN A 81 -10.17 0.27 -9.79
C GLN A 81 -10.14 1.54 -10.64
N THR A 82 -10.88 2.58 -10.26
CA THR A 82 -11.04 3.78 -11.08
C THR A 82 -9.82 4.70 -10.98
N TYR A 83 -9.28 4.91 -9.78
CA TYR A 83 -8.18 5.87 -9.56
C TYR A 83 -6.82 5.24 -9.72
N PHE A 84 -6.60 4.05 -9.15
CA PHE A 84 -5.25 3.52 -9.06
C PHE A 84 -4.77 2.94 -10.39
N SER A 85 -5.70 2.48 -11.23
CA SER A 85 -5.42 2.11 -12.63
C SER A 85 -4.96 3.30 -13.49
N GLN A 86 -5.30 4.53 -13.10
CA GLN A 86 -5.02 5.76 -13.84
C GLN A 86 -3.95 6.64 -13.16
N LEU A 87 -3.16 6.09 -12.24
CA LEU A 87 -2.12 6.87 -11.55
C LEU A 87 -1.17 7.53 -12.55
N PRO A 88 -0.98 8.86 -12.47
CA PRO A 88 0.01 9.55 -13.29
C PRO A 88 1.41 9.00 -13.03
N GLU A 89 2.26 8.92 -14.06
CA GLU A 89 3.65 8.45 -13.93
C GLU A 89 4.47 9.28 -12.90
N ASP A 90 4.10 10.55 -12.73
CA ASP A 90 4.72 11.48 -11.77
C ASP A 90 4.12 11.40 -10.35
N PHE A 91 3.09 10.59 -10.11
CA PHE A 91 2.44 10.49 -8.80
C PHE A 91 3.45 10.18 -7.67
N ALA A 92 4.38 9.27 -7.93
CA ALA A 92 5.42 8.89 -6.99
C ALA A 92 6.40 10.00 -6.64
N THR A 93 6.50 11.07 -7.44
CA THR A 93 7.34 12.25 -7.13
C THR A 93 6.62 13.27 -6.27
N ARG A 94 5.28 13.32 -6.35
CA ARG A 94 4.43 14.28 -5.64
C ARG A 94 3.98 13.81 -4.27
N THR A 95 4.16 12.53 -3.94
CA THR A 95 3.75 11.94 -2.67
C THR A 95 4.92 11.36 -1.87
N SER A 96 4.66 10.97 -0.61
CA SER A 96 5.67 10.31 0.22
C SER A 96 6.00 8.92 -0.33
N LEU A 97 7.20 8.40 -0.05
CA LEU A 97 7.58 7.08 -0.55
C LEU A 97 6.63 5.98 -0.07
N VAL A 98 6.14 6.08 1.17
CA VAL A 98 5.20 5.11 1.73
C VAL A 98 3.89 5.14 0.95
N ASP A 99 3.33 6.34 0.74
CA ASP A 99 2.09 6.52 -0.03
C ASP A 99 2.28 6.01 -1.47
N ALA A 100 3.41 6.31 -2.11
CA ALA A 100 3.70 5.85 -3.46
C ALA A 100 3.72 4.31 -3.55
N VAL A 101 4.39 3.65 -2.62
CA VAL A 101 4.44 2.18 -2.55
C VAL A 101 3.05 1.60 -2.30
N PHE A 102 2.30 2.17 -1.38
CA PHE A 102 0.93 1.77 -1.07
C PHE A 102 0.02 1.86 -2.30
N CYS A 103 0.08 2.99 -3.00
CA CYS A 103 -0.73 3.22 -4.19
C CYS A 103 -0.34 2.27 -5.34
N VAL A 104 0.95 2.00 -5.53
CA VAL A 104 1.41 1.02 -6.53
C VAL A 104 0.91 -0.39 -6.23
N LEU A 105 0.91 -0.80 -4.96
CA LEU A 105 0.36 -2.10 -4.56
C LEU A 105 -1.15 -2.16 -4.77
N LEU A 106 -1.90 -1.10 -4.42
CA LEU A 106 -3.34 -1.03 -4.70
C LEU A 106 -3.66 -1.03 -6.20
N ALA A 107 -2.92 -0.28 -7.01
CA ALA A 107 -3.03 -0.28 -8.47
C ALA A 107 -2.79 -1.67 -9.07
N ASN A 108 -1.97 -2.48 -8.41
CA ASN A 108 -1.70 -3.86 -8.77
C ASN A 108 -2.70 -4.85 -8.16
N ALA A 109 -3.89 -4.39 -7.75
CA ALA A 109 -4.92 -5.19 -7.05
C ALA A 109 -4.39 -5.93 -5.81
N ASN A 110 -3.39 -5.35 -5.14
CA ASN A 110 -2.65 -5.95 -4.03
C ASN A 110 -2.01 -7.32 -4.34
N ILE A 111 -1.80 -7.63 -5.62
CA ILE A 111 -1.03 -8.81 -6.04
C ILE A 111 0.43 -8.60 -5.60
N PRO A 112 1.07 -9.59 -4.93
CA PRO A 112 2.42 -9.46 -4.41
C PRO A 112 3.43 -8.95 -5.45
N MET A 113 4.12 -7.86 -5.14
CA MET A 113 5.16 -7.27 -5.99
C MET A 113 6.51 -7.26 -5.30
N THR A 114 7.58 -7.58 -6.04
CA THR A 114 8.95 -7.49 -5.52
C THR A 114 9.35 -6.05 -5.23
N ALA A 115 10.29 -5.85 -4.30
CA ALA A 115 10.85 -4.52 -4.03
C ALA A 115 11.44 -3.87 -5.28
N GLN A 116 11.99 -4.68 -6.20
CA GLN A 116 12.51 -4.22 -7.48
C GLN A 116 11.38 -3.69 -8.39
N GLU A 117 10.30 -4.46 -8.58
CA GLU A 117 9.16 -4.00 -9.39
C GLU A 117 8.51 -2.74 -8.83
N ILE A 118 8.40 -2.65 -7.50
CA ILE A 118 7.91 -1.45 -6.81
C ILE A 118 8.84 -0.27 -7.09
N ALA A 119 10.16 -0.46 -6.95
CA ALA A 119 11.17 0.55 -7.19
C ALA A 119 11.12 1.13 -8.61
N ASP A 120 10.94 0.27 -9.61
CA ASP A 120 10.77 0.65 -11.00
C ASP A 120 9.49 1.50 -11.19
N ARG A 121 8.34 1.06 -10.64
CA ARG A 121 7.08 1.84 -10.76
C ARG A 121 7.08 3.17 -10.02
N VAL A 122 7.71 3.26 -8.85
CA VAL A 122 7.80 4.52 -8.11
C VAL A 122 8.97 5.40 -8.53
N HIS A 123 9.79 4.95 -9.49
CA HIS A 123 11.02 5.63 -9.94
C HIS A 123 11.92 6.01 -8.76
N ARG A 124 12.20 5.05 -7.85
CA ARG A 124 13.08 5.23 -6.69
C ARG A 124 14.03 4.06 -6.55
N PRO A 125 15.23 4.25 -5.96
CA PRO A 125 16.15 3.15 -5.74
C PRO A 125 15.55 2.06 -4.83
N VAL A 126 15.72 0.79 -5.20
CA VAL A 126 15.25 -0.36 -4.41
C VAL A 126 15.74 -0.34 -2.96
N ASN A 127 16.97 0.13 -2.72
CA ASN A 127 17.52 0.26 -1.37
C ASN A 127 16.72 1.27 -0.51
N THR A 128 16.13 2.29 -1.13
CA THR A 128 15.25 3.24 -0.43
C THR A 128 13.94 2.56 -0.05
N ILE A 129 13.36 1.75 -0.94
CA ILE A 129 12.17 0.94 -0.64
C ILE A 129 12.44 0.03 0.56
N LEU A 130 13.52 -0.76 0.50
CA LEU A 130 13.88 -1.72 1.56
C LEU A 130 14.14 -1.03 2.91
N LYS A 131 14.77 0.15 2.91
CA LYS A 131 15.01 0.91 4.15
C LYS A 131 13.74 1.51 4.75
N THR A 132 12.76 1.86 3.91
CA THR A 132 11.53 2.52 4.35
C THR A 132 10.44 1.52 4.75
N VAL A 133 10.11 0.56 3.88
CA VAL A 133 9.01 -0.40 4.11
C VAL A 133 9.48 -1.82 4.44
N GLY A 134 10.77 -2.13 4.22
CA GLY A 134 11.37 -3.42 4.62
C GLY A 134 11.85 -3.46 6.07
N GLY A 135 11.59 -2.40 6.85
CA GLY A 135 11.94 -2.31 8.26
C GLY A 135 10.96 -3.06 9.19
N PRO A 136 11.20 -3.03 10.51
CA PRO A 136 10.30 -3.65 11.48
C PRO A 136 8.98 -2.88 11.68
N LYS A 137 8.91 -1.63 11.23
CA LYS A 137 7.72 -0.80 11.34
C LYS A 137 6.83 -1.02 10.12
N ILE A 138 5.57 -1.39 10.38
CA ILE A 138 4.53 -1.52 9.35
C ILE A 138 3.93 -0.13 9.12
N TYR A 139 3.85 0.28 7.86
CA TYR A 139 3.22 1.52 7.44
C TYR A 139 2.08 1.18 6.51
N GLN A 140 0.86 1.68 6.78
CA GLN A 140 -0.30 1.50 5.88
C GLN A 140 -0.57 0.02 5.54
N GLY A 141 -0.28 -0.89 6.48
CA GLY A 141 -0.38 -2.33 6.26
C GLY A 141 0.67 -2.91 5.30
N ILE A 142 1.62 -2.15 4.77
CA ILE A 142 2.65 -2.68 3.85
C ILE A 142 3.57 -3.64 4.61
N ARG A 143 3.62 -4.90 4.16
CA ARG A 143 4.44 -5.95 4.78
C ARG A 143 5.22 -6.76 3.75
N PRO A 144 6.47 -7.13 4.05
CA PRO A 144 7.19 -8.11 3.26
C PRO A 144 6.62 -9.50 3.48
N ILE A 145 6.47 -10.27 2.40
CA ILE A 145 6.25 -11.71 2.44
C ILE A 145 7.62 -12.36 2.59
N LEU A 146 7.94 -12.77 3.81
CA LEU A 146 9.12 -13.54 4.12
C LEU A 146 8.71 -15.02 4.10
N ASP A 147 9.12 -15.75 3.07
CA ASP A 147 8.97 -17.20 3.02
C ASP A 147 9.63 -17.82 4.27
N GLU A 148 8.98 -18.79 4.93
CA GLU A 148 9.43 -19.40 6.20
C GLU A 148 10.74 -20.19 6.08
#